data_AF-A0AA48I5R5-F1
#
_entry.id   AF-A0AA48I5R5-F1
#
_cell.length_a   1.000
_cell.length_b   1.000
_cell.length_c   1.000
_cell.angle_alpha   90.00
_cell.angle_beta   90.00
_cell.angle_gamma   90.00
#
_symmetry.space_group_name_H-M   'P 1'
#
loop_
_entity.id
_entity.type
_entity.pdbx_description
1 polymer ?
#
loop_
_entity_poly.entity_id
_entity_poly.type
_entity_poly.pdbx_seq_one_letter_code
_entity_poly.pdbx_strand_id
1 'polypeptide(L)'
;MSWTIVFWYTSLLVVVSIIGRLFDVSNATWQQHKTGYKIQDVFDVLLALFGLIGLFGLAFDERYFSQALWQGYFVLTIAYIPLSFLLPKYADMRQMYGNANVVKAITSNTLLMAPSHVAQYVYAFNLNW
;
A
#
# COMPACT_ATOMS: atom_id res chain seq x y z
N MET A 1 16.66 -14.46 -6.74
CA MET A 1 17.62 -14.01 -5.70
C MET A 1 17.49 -12.52 -5.35
N SER A 2 17.30 -11.60 -6.31
CA SER A 2 17.05 -10.17 -6.03
C SER A 2 15.69 -9.88 -5.39
N TRP A 3 14.62 -10.54 -5.86
CA TRP A 3 13.25 -10.34 -5.35
C TRP A 3 13.06 -10.72 -3.88
N THR A 4 13.83 -11.68 -3.38
CA THR A 4 13.82 -12.07 -1.96
C THR A 4 14.30 -10.93 -1.06
N ILE A 5 15.34 -10.19 -1.46
CA ILE A 5 15.82 -9.01 -0.72
C ILE A 5 14.77 -7.89 -0.77
N VAL A 6 14.17 -7.68 -1.94
CA VAL A 6 13.10 -6.68 -2.14
C VAL A 6 11.88 -7.01 -1.26
N PHE A 7 11.51 -8.28 -1.16
CA PHE A 7 10.45 -8.76 -0.28
C PHE A 7 10.74 -8.42 1.19
N TRP A 8 11.93 -8.78 1.69
CA TRP A 8 12.28 -8.51 3.09
C TRP A 8 12.31 -7.01 3.40
N TYR A 9 12.86 -6.19 2.51
CA TYR A 9 12.90 -4.75 2.67
C TYR A 9 11.49 -4.14 2.67
N THR A 10 10.64 -4.52 1.71
CA THR A 10 9.25 -4.04 1.61
C THR A 10 8.43 -4.49 2.82
N SER A 11 8.62 -5.73 3.28
CA SER A 11 7.96 -6.27 4.47
C SER A 11 8.33 -5.49 5.73
N LEU A 12 9.61 -5.15 5.92
CA LEU A 12 10.06 -4.34 7.05
C LEU A 12 9.40 -2.95 7.04
N LEU A 13 9.34 -2.29 5.88
CA LEU A 13 8.69 -0.99 5.74
C LEU A 13 7.19 -1.04 6.05
N VAL A 14 6.50 -2.08 5.57
CA VAL A 14 5.07 -2.28 5.85
C VAL A 14 4.85 -2.57 7.33
N VAL A 15 5.64 -3.44 7.94
CA VAL A 15 5.54 -3.77 9.37
C VAL A 15 5.78 -2.55 10.25
N VAL A 16 6.83 -1.76 9.98
CA VAL A 16 7.10 -0.51 10.71
C VAL A 16 5.93 0.48 10.55
N SER A 17 5.35 0.57 9.34
CA SER A 17 4.18 1.43 9.09
C SER A 17 2.92 0.95 9.82
N ILE A 18 2.68 -0.36 9.87
CA ILE A 18 1.54 -0.96 10.58
C ILE A 18 1.71 -0.76 12.10
N ILE A 19 2.89 -1.04 12.65
CA ILE A 19 3.18 -0.84 14.07
C ILE A 19 3.03 0.64 14.43
N GLY A 20 3.56 1.56 13.62
CA GLY A 20 3.41 2.99 13.85
C GLY A 20 1.95 3.45 13.88
N ARG A 21 1.08 2.87 13.04
CA ARG A 21 -0.36 3.15 12.98
C ARG A 21 -1.17 2.47 14.09
N LEU A 22 -0.79 1.26 14.51
CA LEU A 22 -1.52 0.49 15.52
C LEU A 22 -1.18 0.88 16.96
N PHE A 23 0.06 1.34 17.20
CA PHE A 23 0.57 1.67 18.53
C PHE A 23 0.71 3.18 18.77
N ASP A 24 0.16 4.02 17.89
CA ASP A 24 0.15 5.49 18.01
C ASP A 24 1.55 6.08 18.30
N VAL A 25 2.61 5.48 17.74
CA VAL A 25 4.01 5.76 18.12
C VAL A 25 4.46 7.17 17.71
N SER A 26 3.64 7.93 16.98
CA SER A 26 3.86 9.36 16.80
C SER A 26 3.09 10.17 17.83
N ASN A 27 3.83 10.84 18.73
CA ASN A 27 3.37 11.98 19.55
C ASN A 27 3.05 13.23 18.67
N ALA A 28 2.39 13.04 17.52
CA ALA A 28 1.83 14.12 16.72
C ALA A 28 0.37 14.31 17.15
N THR A 29 0.19 15.26 18.05
CA THR A 29 -1.00 15.67 18.81
C THR A 29 -2.25 16.06 18.01
N TRP A 30 -2.53 15.50 16.82
CA TRP A 30 -3.59 16.01 15.93
C TRP A 30 -4.37 15.00 15.09
N GLN A 31 -4.58 13.76 15.55
CA GLN A 31 -5.61 12.88 14.97
C GLN A 31 -6.50 12.24 16.04
N GLN A 32 -7.43 13.05 16.56
CA GLN A 32 -8.67 12.52 17.11
C GLN A 32 -9.41 11.72 16.03
N HIS A 33 -9.23 10.39 16.04
CA HIS A 33 -10.32 9.43 16.26
C HIS A 33 -11.61 9.61 15.44
N LYS A 34 -11.55 10.06 14.19
CA LYS A 34 -12.69 9.92 13.27
C LYS A 34 -12.77 8.47 12.80
N THR A 35 -13.92 7.82 12.98
CA THR A 35 -14.17 6.44 12.53
C THR A 35 -13.78 6.22 11.07
N GLY A 36 -13.97 7.23 10.22
CA GLY A 36 -13.55 7.20 8.81
C GLY A 36 -12.05 6.99 8.59
N TYR A 37 -11.18 7.44 9.52
CA TYR A 37 -9.71 7.26 9.40
C TYR A 37 -9.32 5.84 9.77
N LYS A 38 -9.94 5.28 10.80
CA LYS A 38 -9.71 3.89 11.19
C LYS A 38 -10.13 2.91 10.10
N ILE A 39 -11.28 3.16 9.45
CA ILE A 39 -11.74 2.35 8.31
C ILE A 39 -10.74 2.44 7.15
N GLN A 40 -10.26 3.65 6.84
CA GLN A 40 -9.28 3.86 5.79
C GLN A 40 -7.94 3.17 6.12
N ASP A 41 -7.46 3.27 7.36
CA ASP A 41 -6.21 2.62 7.77
C ASP A 41 -6.32 1.10 7.74
N VAL A 42 -7.45 0.51 8.14
CA VAL A 42 -7.69 -0.94 7.98
C VAL A 42 -7.67 -1.33 6.51
N PHE A 43 -8.31 -0.56 5.64
CA PHE A 43 -8.31 -0.84 4.20
C PHE A 43 -6.91 -0.72 3.59
N ASP A 44 -6.14 0.31 3.95
CA ASP A 44 -4.74 0.48 3.56
C ASP A 44 -3.89 -0.73 4.00
N VAL A 45 -4.08 -1.22 5.22
CA VAL A 45 -3.34 -2.36 5.76
C VAL A 45 -3.70 -3.64 5.01
N LEU A 46 -4.99 -3.90 4.76
CA LEU A 46 -5.43 -5.06 3.99
C LEU A 46 -4.86 -5.03 2.56
N LEU A 47 -4.86 -3.85 1.92
CA LEU A 47 -4.23 -3.66 0.62
C LEU A 47 -2.73 -3.96 0.69
N ALA A 48 -2.00 -3.37 1.63
CA ALA A 48 -0.56 -3.58 1.75
C ALA A 48 -0.20 -5.05 2.00
N LEU A 49 -0.93 -5.74 2.88
CA LEU A 49 -0.74 -7.16 3.18
C LEU A 49 -1.00 -8.04 1.95
N PHE A 50 -2.08 -7.78 1.20
CA PHE A 50 -2.37 -8.53 -0.02
C PHE A 50 -1.30 -8.31 -1.09
N GLY A 51 -0.78 -7.09 -1.21
CA GLY A 51 0.36 -6.77 -2.06
C GLY A 51 1.64 -7.51 -1.65
N LEU A 52 1.89 -7.65 -0.34
CA LEU A 52 3.00 -8.44 0.18
C LEU A 52 2.87 -9.93 -0.13
N ILE A 53 1.66 -10.51 -0.13
CA ILE A 53 1.45 -11.91 -0.54
C ILE A 53 1.86 -12.10 -2.01
N GLY A 54 1.54 -11.12 -2.88
CA GLY A 54 2.00 -11.13 -4.26
C GLY A 54 3.52 -11.07 -4.36
N LEU A 55 4.15 -10.14 -3.63
CA LEU A 55 5.59 -10.02 -3.62
C LEU A 55 6.30 -11.25 -3.03
N PHE A 56 5.71 -11.88 -2.02
CA PHE A 56 6.19 -13.14 -1.43
C PHE A 56 6.16 -14.25 -2.48
N GLY A 57 5.04 -14.44 -3.16
CA GLY A 57 4.95 -15.40 -4.25
C GLY A 57 6.03 -15.16 -5.31
N LEU A 58 6.28 -13.90 -5.68
CA LEU A 58 7.25 -13.59 -6.73
C LEU A 58 8.67 -13.87 -6.26
N ALA A 59 8.95 -13.61 -4.98
CA ALA A 59 10.25 -13.85 -4.37
C ALA A 59 10.60 -15.34 -4.24
N PHE A 60 9.60 -16.21 -4.13
CA PHE A 60 9.75 -17.65 -3.88
C PHE A 60 9.17 -18.53 -4.99
N ASP A 61 8.80 -17.93 -6.13
CA ASP A 61 8.23 -18.61 -7.31
C ASP A 61 6.96 -19.42 -7.02
N GLU A 62 6.09 -18.90 -6.16
CA GLU A 62 4.80 -19.49 -5.79
C GLU A 62 3.63 -18.61 -6.22
N ARG A 63 2.53 -19.24 -6.67
CA ARG A 63 1.29 -18.55 -7.05
C ARG A 63 0.15 -18.95 -6.12
N TYR A 64 -0.23 -18.04 -5.22
CA TYR A 64 -1.26 -18.30 -4.22
C TYR A 64 -2.70 -18.19 -4.74
N PHE A 65 -2.94 -17.41 -5.80
CA PHE A 65 -4.28 -17.09 -6.30
C PHE A 65 -4.39 -17.16 -7.82
N SER A 66 -5.63 -17.23 -8.31
CA SER A 66 -5.93 -17.25 -9.73
C SER A 66 -5.58 -15.93 -10.42
N GLN A 67 -5.29 -15.99 -11.72
CA GLN A 67 -4.98 -14.82 -12.54
C GLN A 67 -6.10 -13.76 -12.49
N ALA A 68 -7.35 -14.18 -12.55
CA ALA A 68 -8.50 -13.27 -12.48
C ALA A 68 -8.55 -12.47 -11.17
N LEU A 69 -8.16 -13.09 -10.05
CA LEU A 69 -8.09 -12.42 -8.76
C LEU A 69 -6.98 -11.36 -8.77
N TRP A 70 -5.81 -11.67 -9.31
CA TRP A 70 -4.72 -10.71 -9.47
C TRP A 70 -5.06 -9.54 -10.39
N GLN A 71 -5.80 -9.80 -11.48
CA GLN A 71 -6.30 -8.74 -12.36
C GLN A 71 -7.27 -7.80 -11.63
N GLY A 72 -8.26 -8.35 -10.92
CA GLY A 72 -9.20 -7.55 -10.14
C GLY A 72 -8.50 -6.74 -9.05
N TYR A 73 -7.54 -7.34 -8.36
CA TYR A 73 -6.77 -6.67 -7.33
C TYR A 73 -5.85 -5.57 -7.90
N PHE A 74 -5.20 -5.80 -9.05
CA PHE A 74 -4.39 -4.80 -9.75
C PHE A 74 -5.22 -3.58 -10.17
N VAL A 75 -6.39 -3.80 -10.76
CA VAL A 75 -7.32 -2.71 -11.12
C VAL A 75 -7.73 -1.93 -9.88
N LEU A 76 -8.07 -2.62 -8.79
CA LEU A 76 -8.46 -1.99 -7.53
C LEU A 76 -7.33 -1.15 -6.93
N THR A 77 -6.08 -1.61 -6.96
CA THR A 77 -4.93 -0.85 -6.45
C THR A 77 -4.61 0.38 -7.31
N ILE A 78 -4.65 0.25 -8.64
CA ILE A 78 -4.47 1.40 -9.55
C ILE A 78 -5.58 2.43 -9.38
N ALA A 79 -6.84 1.98 -9.24
CA ALA A 79 -7.98 2.87 -8.98
C ALA A 79 -7.91 3.53 -7.60
N TYR A 80 -7.30 2.86 -6.61
CA TYR A 80 -7.16 3.40 -5.26
C TYR A 80 -6.24 4.63 -5.20
N ILE A 81 -5.20 4.71 -6.04
CA ILE A 81 -4.26 5.86 -6.08
C ILE A 81 -4.97 7.20 -6.35
N PRO A 82 -5.76 7.37 -7.43
CA PRO A 82 -6.51 8.62 -7.65
C PRO A 82 -7.63 8.81 -6.64
N LEU A 83 -8.28 7.74 -6.17
CA LEU A 83 -9.32 7.82 -5.14
C LEU A 83 -8.76 8.26 -3.78
N SER A 84 -7.47 8.04 -3.52
CA SER A 84 -6.76 8.48 -2.32
C SER A 84 -6.93 9.99 -2.09
N PHE A 85 -6.97 10.79 -3.16
CA PHE A 85 -7.13 12.24 -3.07
C PHE A 85 -8.50 12.70 -2.57
N LEU A 86 -9.50 11.82 -2.59
CA LEU A 86 -10.86 12.06 -2.09
C LEU A 86 -11.04 11.56 -0.65
N LEU A 87 -10.08 10.80 -0.12
CA LEU A 87 -10.18 10.25 1.21
C LEU A 87 -10.01 11.35 2.26
N PRO A 88 -10.82 11.34 3.34
CA PRO A 88 -10.90 12.45 4.28
C PRO A 88 -9.56 12.74 4.98
N LYS A 89 -8.71 11.72 5.17
CA LYS A 89 -7.35 11.89 5.70
C LYS A 89 -6.49 12.81 4.84
N TYR A 90 -6.53 12.64 3.51
CA TYR A 90 -5.76 13.46 2.58
C TYR A 90 -6.42 14.82 2.31
N ALA A 91 -7.75 14.92 2.47
CA ALA A 91 -8.45 16.20 2.44
C ALA A 91 -8.02 17.10 3.62
N ASP A 92 -7.96 16.57 4.84
CA ASP A 92 -7.49 17.30 6.01
C ASP A 92 -5.99 17.66 5.89
N MET A 93 -5.16 16.73 5.42
CA MET A 93 -3.74 17.04 5.14
C MET A 93 -3.58 18.14 4.09
N ARG A 94 -4.48 18.22 3.09
CA ARG A 94 -4.44 19.27 2.07
C ARG A 94 -4.75 20.63 2.67
N GLN A 95 -5.67 20.71 3.63
CA GLN A 95 -5.98 21.95 4.34
C GLN A 95 -4.82 22.41 5.23
N MET A 96 -4.13 21.48 5.90
CA MET A 96 -3.04 21.82 6.83
C MET A 96 -1.70 22.09 6.14
N TYR A 97 -1.34 21.28 5.14
CA TYR A 97 0.00 21.27 4.54
C TYR A 97 0.02 21.71 3.08
N GLY A 98 -1.14 21.96 2.47
CA GLY A 98 -1.27 22.34 1.07
C GLY A 98 -1.19 21.15 0.11
N ASN A 99 -1.69 21.36 -1.12
CA ASN A 99 -1.86 20.29 -2.10
C ASN A 99 -0.52 19.68 -2.56
N ALA A 100 0.54 20.48 -2.69
CA ALA A 100 1.85 20.00 -3.13
C ALA A 100 2.45 18.96 -2.17
N ASN A 101 2.28 19.13 -0.87
CA ASN A 101 2.80 18.20 0.13
C ASN A 101 1.99 16.89 0.18
N VAL A 102 0.67 16.97 -0.03
CA VAL A 102 -0.18 15.79 -0.15
C VAL A 102 0.17 14.96 -1.38
N VAL A 103 0.37 15.60 -2.54
CA VAL A 103 0.80 14.92 -3.76
C VAL A 103 2.15 14.22 -3.55
N LYS A 104 3.12 14.90 -2.92
CA LYS A 104 4.41 14.29 -2.57
C LYS A 104 4.24 13.08 -1.66
N ALA A 105 3.42 13.18 -0.61
CA ALA A 105 3.17 12.09 0.32
C ALA A 105 2.54 10.86 -0.36
N ILE A 106 1.51 11.07 -1.19
CA ILE A 106 0.87 9.99 -1.95
C ILE A 106 1.87 9.35 -2.93
N THR A 107 2.59 10.17 -3.68
CA THR A 107 3.58 9.69 -4.67
C THR A 107 4.68 8.86 -4.00
N SER A 108 5.23 9.34 -2.87
CA SER A 108 6.23 8.59 -2.10
C SER A 108 5.67 7.26 -1.59
N ASN A 109 4.44 7.24 -1.08
CA ASN A 109 3.81 6.01 -0.60
C ASN A 109 3.59 5.00 -1.75
N THR A 110 3.14 5.46 -2.92
CA THR A 110 3.01 4.63 -4.13
C THR A 110 4.35 4.06 -4.57
N LEU A 111 5.43 4.86 -4.54
CA LEU A 111 6.77 4.40 -4.89
C LEU A 111 7.30 3.34 -3.92
N LEU A 112 7.02 3.48 -2.62
CA LEU A 112 7.38 2.46 -1.62
C LEU A 112 6.65 1.13 -1.85
N MET A 113 5.44 1.18 -2.42
CA MET A 113 4.63 0.01 -2.79
C MET A 113 4.93 -0.51 -4.20
N ALA A 114 5.82 0.14 -4.96
CA ALA A 114 6.11 -0.22 -6.35
C ALA A 114 6.50 -1.70 -6.52
N PRO A 115 7.33 -2.32 -5.65
CA PRO A 115 7.63 -3.74 -5.76
C PRO A 115 6.39 -4.64 -5.70
N SER A 116 5.45 -4.33 -4.80
CA SER A 116 4.18 -5.04 -4.68
C SER A 116 3.34 -4.87 -5.95
N HIS A 117 3.33 -3.68 -6.56
CA HIS A 117 2.64 -3.44 -7.84
C HIS A 117 3.26 -4.20 -9.00
N VAL A 118 4.59 -4.35 -9.04
CA VAL A 118 5.25 -5.19 -10.05
C VAL A 118 4.81 -6.64 -9.91
N ALA A 119 4.79 -7.19 -8.69
CA ALA A 119 4.32 -8.56 -8.47
C ALA A 119 2.85 -8.76 -8.89
N GLN A 120 1.99 -7.80 -8.55
CA GLN A 120 0.58 -7.80 -9.00
C GLN A 120 0.48 -7.81 -10.52
N TYR A 121 1.27 -6.97 -11.20
CA TYR A 121 1.31 -6.89 -12.66
C TYR A 121 1.78 -8.21 -13.29
N VAL A 122 2.88 -8.79 -12.79
CA VAL A 122 3.40 -10.08 -13.26
C VAL A 122 2.33 -11.16 -13.18
N TYR A 123 1.59 -11.24 -12.06
CA TYR A 123 0.54 -12.25 -11.92
C TYR A 123 -0.74 -11.95 -12.69
N ALA A 124 -1.16 -10.69 -12.77
CA ALA A 124 -2.35 -10.28 -13.52
C ALA A 124 -2.21 -10.61 -15.01
N PHE A 125 -1.01 -10.47 -15.56
CA PHE A 125 -0.72 -10.68 -16.98
C PHE A 125 0.04 -11.98 -17.27
N ASN A 126 0.19 -12.84 -16.26
CA ASN A 126 0.84 -14.15 -16.39
C ASN A 126 2.22 -14.05 -17.07
N LEU A 127 2.99 -13.04 -16.70
CA LEU A 127 4.31 -12.83 -17.25
C LEU A 127 5.28 -13.87 -16.65
N ASN A 128 6.10 -14.47 -17.49
CA ASN A 128 7.20 -15.32 -17.04
C ASN A 128 8.38 -14.41 -16.72
N TRP A 129 8.90 -14.50 -15.50
CA TRP A 129 10.01 -13.71 -14.98
C TRP A 129 11.04 -14.61 -14.31
#